data_AF-A0A967DFZ5-F1
#
_entry.id   AF-A0A967DFZ5-F1
#
_cell.length_a   1.000
_cell.length_b   1.000
_cell.length_c   1.000
_cell.angle_alpha   90.00
_cell.angle_beta   90.00
_cell.angle_gamma   90.00
#
_symmetry.space_group_name_H-M   'P 1'
#
loop_
_entity.id
_entity.type
_entity.pdbx_description
1 polymer ?
#
loop_
_entity_poly.entity_id
_entity_poly.type
_entity_poly.pdbx_seq_one_letter_code
_entity_poly.pdbx_strand_id
1 'polypeptide(L)'
;MTQALQNTIDQAWENRSNLSPSSAPTDIKQAVSTVLEGLNNGSIRVAEKRAVGQWDVNQWVKKAVLLSFRLEDNQPMAAGGFTQFYDKVPSKFINYSPEDFAKGGFRVVPPAFARRGSFIGKNVVLMPSYVNIGAYVDEG
;
A
#
# COMPACT_ATOMS: atom_id res chain seq x y z
N MET A 1 -7.67 6.41 -17.31
CA MET A 1 -7.53 6.80 -15.88
C MET A 1 -6.09 6.78 -15.39
N THR A 2 -5.30 5.76 -15.74
CA THR A 2 -3.89 5.61 -15.31
C THR A 2 -2.98 6.77 -15.71
N GLN A 3 -3.10 7.32 -16.93
CA GLN A 3 -2.21 8.40 -17.38
C GLN A 3 -2.38 9.71 -16.58
N ALA A 4 -3.62 10.13 -16.31
CA ALA A 4 -3.88 11.33 -15.52
C ALA A 4 -3.39 11.15 -14.08
N LEU A 5 -3.67 9.98 -13.48
CA LEU A 5 -3.21 9.64 -12.14
C LEU A 5 -1.67 9.62 -12.05
N GLN A 6 -1.00 9.02 -13.04
CA GLN A 6 0.45 9.03 -13.15
C GLN A 6 1.01 10.45 -13.23
N ASN A 7 0.46 11.30 -14.10
CA ASN A 7 0.93 12.68 -14.24
C ASN A 7 0.80 13.47 -12.93
N THR A 8 -0.30 13.31 -12.19
CA THR A 8 -0.47 13.94 -10.86
C THR A 8 0.60 13.46 -9.87
N ILE A 9 0.88 12.15 -9.83
CA ILE A 9 1.92 11.59 -8.95
C ILE A 9 3.31 12.08 -9.34
N ASP A 10 3.62 12.13 -10.64
CA ASP A 10 4.92 12.61 -11.12
C ASP A 10 5.13 14.09 -10.79
N GLN A 11 4.12 14.94 -10.98
CA GLN A 11 4.18 16.36 -10.59
C GLN A 11 4.30 16.55 -9.08
N ALA A 12 3.53 15.79 -8.29
CA ALA A 12 3.63 15.80 -6.84
C ALA A 12 5.01 15.35 -6.37
N TRP A 13 5.62 14.38 -7.05
CA TRP A 13 6.96 13.90 -6.75
C TRP A 13 8.01 14.97 -6.99
N GLU A 14 7.96 15.70 -8.09
CA GLU A 14 8.91 16.79 -8.34
C GLU A 14 8.79 17.90 -7.28
N ASN A 15 7.56 18.19 -6.84
CA ASN A 15 7.27 19.20 -5.81
C ASN A 15 7.31 18.67 -4.37
N ARG A 16 7.81 17.44 -4.14
CA ARG A 16 7.73 16.75 -2.84
C ARG A 16 8.36 17.51 -1.67
N SER A 17 9.35 18.37 -1.90
CA SER A 17 9.97 19.17 -0.82
C SER A 17 8.96 20.07 -0.11
N ASN A 18 7.91 20.49 -0.81
CA ASN A 18 6.87 21.39 -0.31
C ASN A 18 5.65 20.63 0.24
N LEU A 19 5.68 19.30 0.20
CA LEU A 19 4.61 18.45 0.71
C LEU A 19 4.93 17.97 2.13
N SER A 20 3.91 18.04 2.99
CA SER A 20 3.92 17.54 4.36
C SER A 20 2.52 17.09 4.76
N PRO A 21 2.35 16.43 5.92
CA PRO A 21 1.04 15.99 6.38
C PRO A 21 0.03 17.15 6.55
N SER A 22 0.51 18.28 7.06
CA SER A 22 -0.29 19.51 7.27
C SER A 22 -0.38 20.41 6.03
N SER A 23 0.51 20.25 5.06
CA SER A 23 0.55 21.07 3.85
C SER A 23 0.70 20.18 2.62
N ALA A 24 -0.44 19.67 2.13
CA ALA A 24 -0.53 19.00 0.85
C ALA A 24 -1.94 19.16 0.27
N PRO A 25 -2.06 19.53 -1.02
CA PRO A 25 -3.33 19.60 -1.73
C PRO A 25 -4.14 18.30 -1.65
N THR A 26 -5.47 18.44 -1.55
CA THR A 26 -6.41 17.31 -1.40
C THR A 26 -6.37 16.36 -2.59
N ASP A 27 -6.20 16.88 -3.80
CA ASP A 27 -6.06 16.10 -5.04
C ASP A 27 -4.82 15.21 -5.02
N ILE A 28 -3.68 15.69 -4.50
CA ILE A 28 -2.46 14.88 -4.32
C ILE A 28 -2.71 13.77 -3.30
N LYS A 29 -3.31 14.10 -2.14
CA LYS A 29 -3.65 13.08 -1.12
C LYS A 29 -4.58 12.01 -1.70
N GLN A 30 -5.59 12.42 -2.47
CA GLN A 30 -6.52 11.50 -3.13
C GLN A 30 -5.84 10.65 -4.21
N ALA A 31 -4.93 11.23 -5.00
CA ALA A 31 -4.16 10.51 -6.01
C ALA A 31 -3.29 9.42 -5.36
N VAL A 32 -2.52 9.77 -4.32
CA VAL A 32 -1.70 8.80 -3.58
C VAL A 32 -2.57 7.72 -2.95
N SER A 33 -3.68 8.08 -2.31
CA SER A 33 -4.63 7.11 -1.73
C SER A 33 -5.18 6.14 -2.79
N THR A 34 -5.55 6.64 -3.97
CA THR A 34 -6.04 5.83 -5.08
C THR A 34 -4.99 4.82 -5.56
N VAL A 35 -3.71 5.23 -5.64
CA VAL A 35 -2.62 4.30 -5.99
C VAL A 35 -2.41 3.24 -4.91
N LEU A 36 -2.43 3.63 -3.64
CA LEU A 36 -2.30 2.68 -2.53
C LEU A 36 -3.45 1.68 -2.49
N GLU A 37 -4.68 2.10 -2.80
CA GLU A 37 -5.81 1.17 -2.93
C GLU A 37 -5.65 0.23 -4.13
N GLY A 38 -5.15 0.74 -5.26
CA GLY A 38 -4.83 -0.09 -6.41
C GLY A 38 -3.74 -1.13 -6.10
N LEU A 39 -2.71 -0.76 -5.34
CA LEU A 39 -1.71 -1.70 -4.81
C LEU A 39 -2.33 -2.69 -3.81
N ASN A 40 -3.23 -2.23 -2.96
CA ASN A 40 -3.85 -3.03 -1.91
C ASN A 40 -4.77 -4.12 -2.48
N ASN A 41 -5.48 -3.83 -3.57
CA ASN A 41 -6.40 -4.74 -4.24
C ASN A 41 -5.77 -5.47 -5.46
N GLY A 42 -4.52 -5.16 -5.80
CA GLY A 42 -3.78 -5.82 -6.88
C GLY A 42 -4.10 -5.33 -8.30
N SER A 43 -4.96 -4.33 -8.46
CA SER A 43 -5.23 -3.70 -9.77
C SER A 43 -4.05 -2.85 -10.29
N ILE A 44 -3.16 -2.44 -9.39
CA ILE A 44 -1.87 -1.80 -9.71
C ILE A 44 -0.76 -2.64 -9.09
N ARG A 45 0.34 -2.82 -9.82
CA ARG A 45 1.55 -3.49 -9.33
C ARG A 45 2.80 -2.65 -9.62
N VAL A 46 3.78 -2.71 -8.71
CA VAL A 46 5.04 -1.94 -8.82
C VAL A 46 5.86 -2.37 -10.04
N ALA A 47 5.84 -3.65 -10.38
CA ALA A 47 6.49 -4.18 -11.57
C ALA A 47 5.59 -5.22 -12.22
N GLU A 48 5.52 -5.23 -13.54
CA GLU A 48 4.72 -6.16 -14.33
C GLU A 48 5.56 -6.83 -15.42
N LYS A 49 5.19 -8.06 -15.77
CA LYS A 49 5.89 -8.84 -16.78
C LYS A 49 5.37 -8.44 -18.17
N ARG A 50 6.26 -7.94 -19.04
CA ARG A 50 5.92 -7.60 -20.44
C ARG A 50 6.09 -8.78 -21.39
N ALA A 51 7.12 -9.57 -21.15
CA ALA A 51 7.49 -10.73 -21.95
C ALA A 51 8.20 -11.77 -21.08
N VAL A 52 8.52 -12.92 -21.65
CA VAL A 52 9.30 -13.96 -20.95
C VAL A 52 10.66 -13.37 -20.52
N GLY A 53 10.92 -13.39 -19.22
CA GLY A 53 12.15 -12.83 -18.63
C GLY A 53 12.19 -11.30 -18.53
N GLN A 54 11.22 -10.56 -19.09
CA GLN A 54 11.22 -9.10 -19.09
C GLN A 54 10.20 -8.53 -18.09
N TRP A 55 10.71 -7.76 -17.13
CA TRP A 55 9.94 -7.06 -16.12
C TRP A 55 10.13 -5.55 -16.26
N ASP A 56 9.02 -4.84 -16.38
CA ASP A 56 8.99 -3.38 -16.38
C ASP A 56 8.57 -2.87 -15.02
N VAL A 57 9.23 -1.81 -14.54
CA VAL A 57 8.91 -1.16 -13.27
C VAL A 57 8.04 0.07 -13.52
N ASN A 58 6.88 0.11 -12.89
CA ASN A 58 6.02 1.29 -12.82
C ASN A 58 6.59 2.29 -11.80
N GLN A 59 7.57 3.09 -12.21
CA GLN A 59 8.31 4.00 -11.31
C GLN A 59 7.41 4.99 -10.58
N TRP A 60 6.36 5.49 -11.24
CA TRP A 60 5.40 6.42 -10.64
C TRP A 60 4.66 5.79 -9.45
N VAL A 61 4.44 4.48 -9.44
CA VAL A 61 3.85 3.76 -8.31
C VAL A 61 4.80 3.78 -7.10
N LYS A 62 6.12 3.63 -7.33
CA LYS A 62 7.11 3.80 -6.26
C LYS A 62 7.13 5.23 -5.71
N LYS A 63 7.01 6.22 -6.59
CA LYS A 63 6.89 7.64 -6.18
C LYS A 63 5.66 7.83 -5.30
N ALA A 64 4.51 7.25 -5.63
CA ALA A 64 3.30 7.31 -4.81
C ALA A 64 3.50 6.69 -3.41
N VAL A 65 4.18 5.54 -3.32
CA VAL A 65 4.55 4.91 -2.03
C VAL A 65 5.45 5.81 -1.20
N LEU A 66 6.44 6.47 -1.82
CA LEU A 66 7.33 7.39 -1.10
C LEU A 66 6.61 8.69 -0.69
N LEU A 67 5.67 9.18 -1.51
CA LEU A 67 4.82 10.32 -1.17
C LEU A 67 3.91 9.99 0.02
N SER A 68 3.36 8.79 0.11
CA SER A 68 2.49 8.43 1.25
C SER A 68 3.21 8.56 2.59
N PHE A 69 4.50 8.21 2.66
CA PHE A 69 5.30 8.40 3.87
C PHE A 69 5.52 9.87 4.24
N ARG A 70 5.53 10.75 3.24
CA ARG A 70 5.69 12.20 3.42
C ARG A 70 4.38 12.88 3.81
N LEU A 71 3.25 12.31 3.40
CA LEU A 71 1.91 12.86 3.63
C LEU A 71 1.27 12.45 4.96
N GLU A 72 1.91 11.55 5.71
CA GLU A 72 1.41 11.04 6.99
C GLU A 72 2.43 11.26 8.11
N ASP A 73 1.95 11.62 9.30
CA ASP A 73 2.74 11.64 10.53
C ASP A 73 2.73 10.28 11.22
N ASN A 74 3.78 9.99 12.00
CA ASN A 74 3.76 8.81 12.86
C ASN A 74 2.73 9.01 13.97
N GLN A 75 1.98 7.95 14.28
CA GLN A 75 0.96 7.94 15.32
C GLN A 75 1.16 6.72 16.23
N PRO A 76 0.82 6.82 17.53
CA PRO A 76 0.75 5.65 18.39
C PRO A 76 -0.26 4.63 17.84
N MET A 77 0.15 3.37 17.77
CA MET A 77 -0.70 2.26 17.34
C MET A 77 -0.84 1.26 18.49
N ALA A 78 -2.08 1.10 18.96
CA ALA A 78 -2.39 0.19 20.06
C ALA A 78 -2.26 -1.27 19.64
N ALA A 79 -1.72 -2.09 20.55
CA ALA A 79 -1.50 -3.53 20.33
C ALA A 79 -2.06 -4.33 21.51
N GLY A 80 -3.35 -4.16 21.84
CA GLY A 80 -3.99 -4.97 22.89
C GLY A 80 -3.46 -4.77 24.31
N GLY A 81 -2.81 -3.64 24.61
CA GLY A 81 -2.42 -3.23 25.96
C GLY A 81 -1.09 -3.78 26.49
N PHE A 82 -0.49 -4.81 25.86
CA PHE A 82 0.81 -5.34 26.27
C PHE A 82 1.99 -4.54 25.71
N THR A 83 1.78 -3.81 24.61
CA THR A 83 2.78 -2.94 23.98
C THR A 83 2.11 -1.83 23.16
N GLN A 84 2.93 -0.92 22.64
CA GLN A 84 2.53 0.12 21.68
C GLN A 84 3.56 0.19 20.54
N PHE A 85 3.09 0.56 19.35
CA PHE A 85 3.96 0.90 18.21
C PHE A 85 3.84 2.39 17.88
N TYR A 86 4.78 2.92 17.10
CA TYR A 86 4.76 4.30 16.61
C TYR A 86 5.21 4.32 15.15
N ASP A 87 4.25 4.42 14.24
CA ASP A 87 4.46 4.36 12.79
C ASP A 87 3.40 5.20 12.07
N LYS A 88 3.58 5.45 10.78
CA LYS A 88 2.64 6.17 9.90
C LYS A 88 1.96 5.28 8.87
N VAL A 89 2.42 4.04 8.70
CA VAL A 89 1.85 3.11 7.71
C VAL A 89 0.89 2.16 8.41
N PRO A 90 -0.42 2.23 8.12
CA PRO A 90 -1.40 1.36 8.77
C PRO A 90 -1.25 -0.10 8.30
N SER A 91 -1.74 -1.02 9.14
CA SER A 91 -1.95 -2.42 8.73
C SER A 91 -2.93 -2.49 7.56
N LYS A 92 -2.70 -3.43 6.63
CA LYS A 92 -3.64 -3.80 5.57
C LYS A 92 -5.02 -4.15 6.14
N PHE A 93 -5.03 -4.77 7.32
CA PHE A 93 -6.21 -5.38 7.90
C PHE A 93 -6.92 -4.50 8.94
N ILE A 94 -6.45 -3.27 9.19
CA ILE A 94 -6.94 -2.42 10.29
C ILE A 94 -8.45 -2.16 10.26
N ASN A 95 -9.04 -2.11 9.05
CA ASN A 95 -10.46 -1.86 8.83
C ASN A 95 -11.19 -3.04 8.15
N TYR A 96 -10.60 -4.25 8.14
CA TYR A 96 -11.21 -5.41 7.49
C TYR A 96 -12.35 -5.97 8.34
N SER A 97 -13.51 -6.13 7.72
CA SER A 97 -14.66 -6.89 8.23
C SER A 97 -14.50 -8.41 7.95
N PRO A 98 -15.30 -9.28 8.60
CA PRO A 98 -15.37 -10.69 8.23
C PRO A 98 -15.68 -10.90 6.73
N GLU A 99 -16.52 -10.05 6.14
CA GLU A 99 -16.86 -10.09 4.72
C GLU A 99 -15.66 -9.74 3.84
N ASP A 100 -14.79 -8.81 4.27
CA ASP A 100 -13.58 -8.46 3.54
C ASP A 100 -12.56 -9.61 3.54
N PHE A 101 -12.42 -10.30 4.68
CA PHE A 101 -11.59 -11.51 4.76
C PHE A 101 -12.16 -12.64 3.89
N ALA A 102 -13.47 -12.87 3.94
CA ALA A 102 -14.14 -13.89 3.13
C ALA A 102 -13.97 -13.61 1.63
N LYS A 103 -14.12 -12.36 1.19
CA LYS A 103 -13.88 -11.93 -0.19
C LYS A 103 -12.42 -12.07 -0.60
N GLY A 104 -11.49 -11.75 0.29
CA GLY A 104 -10.05 -11.87 0.04
C GLY A 104 -9.59 -13.32 -0.14
N GLY A 105 -10.21 -14.26 0.57
CA GLY A 105 -9.97 -15.70 0.39
C GLY A 105 -8.56 -16.16 0.79
N PHE A 106 -7.85 -15.38 1.59
CA PHE A 106 -6.54 -15.72 2.17
C PHE A 106 -6.65 -15.98 3.67
N ARG A 107 -5.61 -16.58 4.25
CA ARG A 107 -5.49 -16.83 5.69
C ARG A 107 -4.38 -15.97 6.29
N VAL A 108 -4.67 -15.31 7.41
CA VAL A 108 -3.71 -14.52 8.18
C VAL A 108 -3.54 -15.17 9.54
N VAL A 109 -2.48 -15.97 9.70
CA VAL A 109 -2.20 -16.70 10.94
C VAL A 109 -1.52 -15.75 11.93
N PRO A 110 -2.02 -15.57 13.16
CA PRO A 110 -1.37 -14.70 14.14
C PRO A 110 0.08 -15.15 14.44
N PRO A 111 1.06 -14.24 14.56
CA PRO A 111 0.97 -12.78 14.45
C PRO A 111 1.37 -12.21 13.07
N ALA A 112 0.98 -12.82 11.96
CA ALA A 112 1.29 -12.31 10.62
C ALA A 112 0.83 -10.85 10.42
N PHE A 113 1.63 -10.07 9.71
CA PHE A 113 1.37 -8.65 9.49
C PHE A 113 1.61 -8.26 8.03
N ALA A 114 0.73 -7.42 7.49
CA ALA A 114 0.89 -6.82 6.16
C ALA A 114 0.60 -5.33 6.25
N ARG A 115 1.39 -4.50 5.58
CA ARG A 115 1.13 -3.04 5.49
C ARG A 115 0.09 -2.73 4.41
N ARG A 116 -0.75 -1.71 4.63
CA ARG A 116 -1.66 -1.20 3.60
C ARG A 116 -0.87 -0.87 2.32
N GLY A 117 -1.43 -1.22 1.17
CA GLY A 117 -0.75 -1.08 -0.12
C GLY A 117 0.10 -2.29 -0.50
N SER A 118 -0.13 -3.46 0.11
CA SER A 118 0.33 -4.75 -0.42
C SER A 118 -0.85 -5.61 -0.88
N PHE A 119 -0.69 -6.32 -1.99
CA PHE A 119 -1.67 -7.29 -2.48
C PHE A 119 -1.37 -8.69 -1.94
N ILE A 120 -2.42 -9.38 -1.47
CA ILE A 120 -2.40 -10.77 -1.04
C ILE A 120 -3.47 -11.49 -1.86
N GLY A 121 -3.05 -12.44 -2.69
CA GLY A 121 -3.90 -13.22 -3.59
C GLY A 121 -4.76 -14.24 -2.84
N LYS A 122 -5.76 -14.76 -3.55
CA LYS A 122 -6.64 -15.81 -3.05
C LYS A 122 -5.83 -17.08 -2.72
N ASN A 123 -6.27 -17.82 -1.70
CA ASN A 123 -5.67 -19.05 -1.17
C ASN A 123 -4.30 -18.90 -0.47
N VAL A 124 -3.70 -17.70 -0.46
CA VAL A 124 -2.45 -17.44 0.26
C VAL A 124 -2.61 -17.69 1.76
N VAL A 125 -1.60 -18.34 2.35
CA VAL A 125 -1.48 -18.53 3.81
C VAL A 125 -0.32 -17.69 4.34
N LEU A 126 -0.62 -16.59 5.00
CA LEU A 126 0.35 -15.81 5.76
C LEU A 126 0.58 -16.49 7.11
N MET A 127 1.62 -17.32 7.20
CA MET A 127 2.19 -17.78 8.47
C MET A 127 2.79 -16.58 9.25
N PRO A 128 3.24 -16.72 10.51
CA PRO A 128 3.96 -15.65 11.22
C PRO A 128 5.08 -15.05 10.36
N SER A 129 4.79 -13.90 9.75
CA SER A 129 5.55 -13.32 8.65
C SER A 129 5.20 -11.83 8.49
N TYR A 130 5.95 -11.14 7.63
CA TYR A 130 5.77 -9.71 7.38
C TYR A 130 5.74 -9.43 5.88
N VAL A 131 4.66 -8.77 5.41
CA VAL A 131 4.52 -8.31 4.02
C VAL A 131 4.55 -6.78 3.99
N ASN A 132 5.54 -6.22 3.31
CA ASN A 132 5.74 -4.77 3.25
C ASN A 132 4.91 -4.12 2.11
N ILE A 133 4.70 -2.81 2.22
CA ILE A 133 3.99 -2.00 1.23
C ILE A 133 4.60 -2.14 -0.18
N GLY A 134 3.75 -2.20 -1.20
CA GLY A 134 4.11 -2.37 -2.60
C GLY A 134 4.32 -3.82 -3.04
N ALA A 135 4.30 -4.79 -2.12
CA ALA A 135 4.41 -6.21 -2.45
C ALA A 135 3.15 -6.73 -3.17
N TYR A 136 3.36 -7.73 -4.03
CA TYR A 136 2.31 -8.46 -4.73
C TYR A 136 2.54 -9.95 -4.52
N VAL A 137 1.76 -10.57 -3.63
CA VAL A 137 1.77 -12.01 -3.37
C VAL A 137 0.61 -12.61 -4.15
N ASP A 138 0.91 -13.31 -5.24
CA ASP A 138 -0.10 -13.85 -6.16
C ASP A 138 -0.81 -15.09 -5.57
N GLU A 139 -1.84 -15.59 -6.27
CA GLU A 139 -2.63 -16.74 -5.83
C GLU A 139 -1.79 -18.03 -5.63
N GLY A 140 -2.18 -18.84 -4.65
CA GLY A 140 -1.54 -20.12 -4.29
C GLY A 140 -1.13 -20.18 -2.82
#